data_AF-A0A660QCV3-F1
#
_entry.id   AF-A0A660QCV3-F1
#
_cell.length_a   1.000
_cell.length_b   1.000
_cell.length_c   1.000
_cell.angle_alpha   90.00
_cell.angle_beta   90.00
_cell.angle_gamma   90.00
#
_symmetry.space_group_name_H-M   'P 1'
#
loop_
_entity.id
_entity.type
_entity.pdbx_description
1 polymer ?
#
loop_
_entity_poly.entity_id
_entity_poly.type
_entity_poly.pdbx_seq_one_letter_code
_entity_poly.pdbx_strand_id
1 'polypeptide(L)'
;VGDAHIVVLDPFNDQNGFVDFLAAELENSTARYKFVVVHEPVIPVSCLCWHPLMRTEDFEPPRQRLLEVIARHRAIVLCGHIHKYSVLRRMTPHGPIVQVMAYSVMRGGNPKPSYPRETKYGPSMKGGREWRPETLDDRLAMLAEEAKHVTDFFASDVAGYGMLSLGNGEEDRIELRYYAELGTEPYEIIDLAALLEARKIS
;
A
#
# COMPACT_ATOMS: atom_id res chain seq x y z
N VAL A 1 19.98 1.90 -0.34
CA VAL A 1 20.56 1.70 -1.69
C VAL A 1 20.54 3.04 -2.40
N GLY A 2 21.69 3.70 -2.56
CA GLY A 2 21.72 5.10 -3.01
C GLY A 2 20.86 5.99 -2.10
N ASP A 3 20.09 6.89 -2.71
CA ASP A 3 19.20 7.84 -2.03
C ASP A 3 17.91 7.22 -1.46
N ALA A 4 17.79 5.88 -1.49
CA ALA A 4 16.65 5.15 -0.96
C ALA A 4 17.01 4.34 0.29
N HIS A 5 16.17 4.45 1.32
CA HIS A 5 16.14 3.52 2.45
C HIS A 5 14.93 2.60 2.31
N ILE A 6 15.18 1.29 2.34
CA ILE A 6 14.16 0.25 2.20
C ILE A 6 14.17 -0.56 3.49
N VAL A 7 13.07 -0.51 4.24
CA VAL A 7 12.86 -1.29 5.46
C VAL A 7 11.94 -2.45 5.12
N VAL A 8 12.38 -3.68 5.39
CA VAL A 8 11.60 -4.90 5.15
C VAL A 8 11.05 -5.40 6.48
N LEU A 9 9.74 -5.55 6.54
CA LEU A 9 9.02 -5.99 7.74
C LEU A 9 8.47 -7.40 7.53
N ASP A 10 8.65 -8.23 8.55
CA ASP A 10 7.97 -9.53 8.67
C ASP A 10 7.11 -9.56 9.95
N PRO A 11 5.86 -9.08 9.87
CA PRO A 11 4.94 -9.07 11.00
C PRO A 11 4.52 -10.48 11.46
N PHE A 12 4.81 -11.54 10.69
CA PHE A 12 4.51 -12.92 11.11
C PHE A 12 5.50 -13.41 12.17
N ASN A 13 6.75 -12.95 12.10
CA ASN A 13 7.80 -13.36 13.02
C ASN A 13 7.83 -12.49 14.29
N ASP A 14 7.52 -11.20 14.16
CA ASP A 14 7.42 -10.28 15.30
C ASP A 14 6.16 -9.42 15.18
N GLN A 15 5.09 -9.83 15.88
CA GLN A 15 3.81 -9.13 15.86
C GLN A 15 3.79 -7.86 16.72
N ASN A 16 4.74 -7.70 17.65
CA ASN A 16 4.67 -6.67 18.69
C ASN A 16 5.79 -5.62 18.59
N GLY A 17 6.95 -5.95 18.02
CA GLY A 17 8.11 -5.05 17.94
C GLY A 17 8.35 -4.41 16.57
N PHE A 18 7.69 -4.89 15.51
CA PHE A 18 8.00 -4.41 14.15
C PHE A 18 7.68 -2.92 13.93
N VAL A 19 6.72 -2.37 14.68
CA VAL A 19 6.36 -0.93 14.60
C VAL A 19 7.46 -0.06 15.22
N ASP A 20 8.00 -0.48 16.36
CA ASP A 20 9.11 0.22 17.03
C ASP A 20 10.40 0.11 16.21
N PHE A 21 10.66 -1.07 15.64
CA PHE A 21 11.74 -1.28 14.69
C PHE A 21 11.61 -0.33 13.48
N LEU A 22 10.42 -0.27 12.85
CA LEU A 22 10.18 0.63 11.73
C LEU A 22 10.42 2.10 12.11
N ALA A 23 9.92 2.52 13.28
CA ALA A 23 10.11 3.88 13.76
C ALA A 23 11.59 4.22 13.90
N ALA A 24 12.37 3.36 14.56
CA ALA A 24 13.80 3.55 14.74
C ALA A 24 14.57 3.62 13.40
N GLU A 25 14.24 2.76 12.44
CA GLU A 25 14.88 2.76 11.12
C GLU A 25 14.57 4.05 10.33
N LEU A 26 13.33 4.53 10.37
CA LEU A 26 12.94 5.73 9.61
C LEU A 26 13.37 7.04 10.29
N GLU A 27 13.46 7.08 11.62
CA GLU A 27 13.98 8.23 12.39
C GLU A 27 15.47 8.46 12.15
N ASN A 28 16.27 7.40 12.03
CA ASN A 28 17.71 7.51 11.78
C ASN A 28 18.05 7.69 10.29
N SER A 29 17.05 7.69 9.41
CA SER A 29 17.25 7.68 7.96
C SER A 29 17.39 9.07 7.35
N THR A 30 18.58 9.39 6.84
CA THR A 30 18.82 10.58 6.00
C THR A 30 18.47 10.38 4.53
N ALA A 31 18.10 9.16 4.12
CA ALA A 31 17.71 8.88 2.74
C ALA A 31 16.51 9.72 2.29
N ARG A 32 16.58 10.20 1.05
CA ARG A 32 15.54 11.02 0.43
C ARG A 32 14.26 10.24 0.21
N TYR A 33 14.37 9.03 -0.33
CA TYR A 33 13.24 8.15 -0.59
C TYR A 33 13.19 7.05 0.48
N LYS A 34 12.00 6.79 1.02
CA LYS A 34 11.81 5.78 2.06
C LYS A 34 10.72 4.80 1.63
N PHE A 35 11.01 3.51 1.73
CA PHE A 35 10.09 2.44 1.36
C PHE A 35 9.94 1.46 2.52
N VAL A 36 8.70 1.03 2.75
CA VAL A 36 8.37 -0.03 3.69
C VAL A 36 7.86 -1.22 2.90
N VAL A 37 8.58 -2.32 2.93
CA VAL A 37 8.19 -3.57 2.28
C VAL A 37 7.56 -4.47 3.32
N VAL A 38 6.31 -4.87 3.10
CA VAL A 38 5.57 -5.75 4.02
C VAL A 38 4.66 -6.68 3.22
N HIS A 39 4.52 -7.93 3.65
CA HIS A 39 3.74 -8.91 2.88
C HIS A 39 2.27 -8.50 2.74
N GLU A 40 1.62 -8.20 3.86
CA GLU A 40 0.22 -7.81 3.94
C GLU A 40 0.06 -6.30 3.76
N PRO A 41 -1.02 -5.83 3.11
CA PRO A 41 -1.26 -4.41 2.95
C PRO A 41 -1.52 -3.73 4.31
N VAL A 42 -0.91 -2.58 4.56
CA VAL A 42 -1.15 -1.78 5.79
C VAL A 42 -2.55 -1.16 5.77
N ILE A 43 -2.99 -0.77 4.58
CA ILE A 43 -4.33 -0.24 4.32
C ILE A 43 -5.08 -1.28 3.49
N PRO A 44 -6.25 -1.78 3.94
CA PRO A 44 -7.00 -2.77 3.19
C PRO A 44 -7.24 -2.39 1.74
N VAL A 45 -7.20 -3.37 0.85
CA VAL A 45 -7.31 -3.22 -0.62
C VAL A 45 -8.45 -4.04 -1.21
N SER A 46 -9.18 -4.77 -0.37
CA SER A 46 -10.31 -5.61 -0.73
C SER A 46 -11.25 -5.72 0.47
N CYS A 47 -12.42 -6.33 0.25
CA CYS A 47 -13.40 -6.54 1.31
C CYS A 47 -12.95 -7.51 2.42
N LEU A 48 -11.76 -8.10 2.28
CA LEU A 48 -11.19 -9.03 3.26
C LEU A 48 -10.48 -8.32 4.40
N CYS A 49 -10.28 -7.00 4.33
CA CYS A 49 -9.70 -6.21 5.41
C CYS A 49 -8.33 -6.69 5.95
N TRP A 50 -7.57 -7.47 5.18
CA TRP A 50 -6.24 -7.95 5.59
C TRP A 50 -5.30 -6.80 5.93
N HIS A 51 -4.64 -6.90 7.09
CA HIS A 51 -3.54 -6.03 7.48
C HIS A 51 -2.62 -6.69 8.52
N PRO A 52 -1.34 -6.26 8.64
CA PRO A 52 -0.33 -6.87 9.50
C PRO A 52 -0.76 -7.16 10.94
N LEU A 53 -1.49 -6.21 11.53
CA LEU A 53 -1.89 -6.25 12.93
C LEU A 53 -3.23 -6.94 13.19
N MET A 54 -3.92 -7.47 12.17
CA MET A 54 -5.29 -7.99 12.36
C MET A 54 -5.37 -9.24 13.26
N ARG A 55 -4.22 -9.79 13.63
CA ARG A 55 -4.08 -10.96 14.50
C ARG A 55 -3.94 -10.60 15.98
N THR A 56 -3.81 -9.32 16.32
CA THR A 56 -3.67 -8.87 17.71
C THR A 56 -5.01 -8.39 18.26
N GLU A 57 -5.32 -8.72 19.52
CA GLU A 57 -6.59 -8.35 20.16
C GLU A 57 -6.71 -6.83 20.36
N ASP A 58 -5.58 -6.16 20.62
CA ASP A 58 -5.46 -4.70 20.78
C ASP A 58 -4.73 -4.06 19.60
N PHE A 59 -5.15 -4.37 18.36
CA PHE A 59 -4.44 -3.90 17.17
C PHE A 59 -4.55 -2.39 16.92
N GLU A 60 -5.54 -1.72 17.50
CA GLU A 60 -5.86 -0.34 17.14
C GLU A 60 -4.76 0.66 17.52
N PRO A 61 -4.23 0.69 18.77
CA PRO A 61 -3.10 1.58 19.09
C PRO A 61 -1.83 1.31 18.24
N PRO A 62 -1.38 0.04 18.07
CA PRO A 62 -0.27 -0.27 17.17
C PRO A 62 -0.56 0.12 15.71
N ARG A 63 -1.81 0.01 15.25
CA ARG A 63 -2.20 0.38 13.88
C ARG A 63 -2.11 1.88 13.66
N GLN A 64 -2.64 2.67 14.59
CA GLN A 64 -2.52 4.12 14.52
C GLN A 64 -1.06 4.56 14.56
N ARG A 65 -0.24 3.93 15.42
CA ARG A 65 1.20 4.19 15.48
C ARG A 65 1.91 3.84 14.17
N LEU A 66 1.62 2.69 13.58
CA LEU A 66 2.17 2.28 12.28
C LEU A 66 1.85 3.31 11.19
N LEU A 67 0.59 3.74 11.11
CA LEU A 67 0.14 4.73 10.14
C LEU A 67 0.81 6.10 10.36
N GLU A 68 0.95 6.53 11.61
CA GLU A 68 1.67 7.75 11.99
C GLU A 68 3.14 7.70 11.54
N VAL A 69 3.86 6.61 11.85
CA VAL A 69 5.27 6.43 11.49
C VAL A 69 5.45 6.48 9.97
N ILE A 70 4.61 5.76 9.22
CA ILE A 70 4.69 5.77 7.74
C ILE A 70 4.45 7.18 7.20
N ALA A 71 3.40 7.87 7.68
CA ALA A 71 3.01 9.18 7.18
C ALA A 71 4.06 10.26 7.49
N ARG A 72 4.55 10.33 8.74
CA ARG A 72 5.53 11.35 9.16
C ARG A 72 6.82 11.28 8.36
N HIS A 73 7.23 10.07 8.00
CA HIS A 73 8.46 9.84 7.25
C HIS A 73 8.23 9.79 5.73
N ARG A 74 6.99 10.05 5.26
CA ARG A 74 6.59 10.02 3.84
C ARG A 74 7.01 8.70 3.16
N ALA A 75 6.97 7.59 3.90
CA ALA A 75 7.40 6.31 3.38
C ALA A 75 6.33 5.67 2.49
N ILE A 76 6.72 5.11 1.35
CA ILE A 76 5.82 4.37 0.46
C ILE A 76 5.76 2.92 0.89
N VAL A 77 4.55 2.39 1.06
CA VAL A 77 4.33 0.98 1.41
C VAL A 77 4.30 0.14 0.13
N LEU A 78 5.12 -0.90 0.07
CA LEU A 78 5.16 -1.89 -1.00
C LEU A 78 4.70 -3.25 -0.43
N CYS A 79 3.65 -3.82 -1.01
CA CYS A 79 3.03 -5.04 -0.46
C CYS A 79 2.47 -5.98 -1.53
N GLY A 80 1.94 -7.13 -1.10
CA GLY A 80 1.35 -8.16 -1.95
C GLY A 80 0.14 -8.84 -1.29
N HIS A 81 0.19 -10.16 -1.14
CA HIS A 81 -0.79 -11.02 -0.45
C HIS A 81 -2.15 -11.21 -1.14
N ILE A 82 -2.81 -10.16 -1.62
CA ILE A 82 -4.24 -10.23 -2.05
C ILE A 82 -4.42 -10.58 -3.54
N HIS A 83 -3.34 -10.85 -4.27
CA HIS A 83 -3.39 -11.22 -5.70
C HIS A 83 -4.17 -10.19 -6.52
N LYS A 84 -3.89 -8.91 -6.25
CA LYS A 84 -4.44 -7.74 -6.95
C LYS A 84 -3.31 -6.76 -7.17
N TYR A 85 -3.43 -5.98 -8.23
CA TYR A 85 -2.65 -4.75 -8.39
C TYR A 85 -3.47 -3.59 -7.85
N SER A 86 -2.90 -2.78 -6.96
CA SER A 86 -3.58 -1.62 -6.37
C SER A 86 -2.59 -0.52 -6.06
N VAL A 87 -3.00 0.73 -6.30
CA VAL A 87 -2.35 1.90 -5.71
C VAL A 87 -3.42 2.71 -5.00
N LEU A 88 -3.10 3.16 -3.79
CA LEU A 88 -3.99 3.97 -2.99
C LEU A 88 -3.25 5.08 -2.26
N ARG A 89 -4.03 6.11 -1.92
CA ARG A 89 -3.62 7.21 -1.05
C ARG A 89 -4.62 7.36 0.09
N ARG A 90 -4.11 7.29 1.31
CA ARG A 90 -4.85 7.53 2.56
C ARG A 90 -4.32 8.78 3.26
N MET A 91 -5.22 9.67 3.65
CA MET A 91 -4.86 10.86 4.43
C MET A 91 -4.78 10.56 5.92
N THR A 92 -3.79 11.17 6.59
CA THR A 92 -3.64 11.14 8.05
C THR A 92 -3.39 12.55 8.58
N PRO A 93 -3.54 12.80 9.89
CA PRO A 93 -3.11 14.07 10.51
C PRO A 93 -1.62 14.39 10.31
N HIS A 94 -0.80 13.41 9.93
CA HIS A 94 0.65 13.54 9.76
C HIS A 94 1.10 13.57 8.28
N GLY A 95 0.15 13.57 7.34
CA GLY A 95 0.43 13.53 5.90
C GLY A 95 -0.19 12.31 5.20
N PRO A 96 -0.08 12.23 3.88
CA PRO A 96 -0.59 11.09 3.11
C PRO A 96 0.29 9.85 3.29
N ILE A 97 -0.35 8.69 3.22
CA ILE A 97 0.29 7.39 3.03
C ILE A 97 -0.03 6.92 1.62
N VAL A 98 1.00 6.51 0.89
CA VAL A 98 0.88 5.88 -0.42
C VAL A 98 1.24 4.40 -0.27
N GLN A 99 0.36 3.53 -0.77
CA GLN A 99 0.58 2.10 -0.78
C GLN A 99 0.44 1.57 -2.20
N VAL A 100 1.44 0.79 -2.62
CA VAL A 100 1.45 0.03 -3.87
C VAL A 100 1.39 -1.44 -3.49
N MET A 101 0.35 -2.12 -3.96
CA MET A 101 0.25 -3.56 -3.92
C MET A 101 0.53 -4.13 -5.30
N ALA A 102 1.58 -4.92 -5.43
CA ALA A 102 1.84 -5.69 -6.64
C ALA A 102 1.09 -7.02 -6.59
N TYR A 103 0.65 -7.49 -7.75
CA TYR A 103 0.08 -8.82 -7.88
C TYR A 103 1.14 -9.88 -7.53
N SER A 104 0.86 -10.73 -6.55
CA SER A 104 1.87 -11.63 -5.94
C SER A 104 2.13 -12.93 -6.71
N VAL A 105 1.37 -13.23 -7.76
CA VAL A 105 1.52 -14.44 -8.58
C VAL A 105 1.53 -14.12 -10.06
N MET A 106 2.67 -14.34 -10.70
CA MET A 106 2.81 -14.23 -12.15
C MET A 106 2.18 -15.46 -12.82
N ARG A 107 1.30 -15.23 -13.82
CA ARG A 107 0.64 -16.32 -14.55
C ARG A 107 1.34 -16.70 -15.85
N GLY A 108 2.36 -15.93 -16.25
CA GLY A 108 3.16 -16.16 -17.45
C GLY A 108 2.38 -15.99 -18.75
N GLY A 109 1.27 -15.25 -18.72
CA GLY A 109 0.42 -15.02 -19.90
C GLY A 109 0.85 -13.82 -20.74
N ASN A 110 0.13 -13.61 -21.84
CA ASN A 110 0.18 -12.34 -22.56
C ASN A 110 -0.77 -11.32 -21.89
N PRO A 111 -0.42 -10.02 -21.88
CA PRO A 111 -1.33 -8.97 -21.44
C PRO A 111 -2.67 -9.04 -22.16
N LYS A 112 -3.77 -8.86 -21.43
CA LYS A 112 -5.10 -8.71 -22.01
C LYS A 112 -5.29 -7.28 -22.53
N PRO A 113 -6.18 -7.06 -23.52
CA PRO A 113 -6.50 -5.71 -24.01
C PRO A 113 -7.04 -4.78 -22.92
N SER A 114 -7.71 -5.34 -21.91
CA SER A 114 -8.23 -4.59 -20.77
C SER A 114 -8.36 -5.46 -19.53
N TYR A 115 -8.33 -4.81 -18.38
CA TYR A 115 -8.54 -5.40 -17.07
C TYR A 115 -9.60 -4.58 -16.32
N PRO A 116 -10.62 -5.21 -15.70
CA PRO A 116 -11.59 -4.50 -14.89
C PRO A 116 -10.91 -3.75 -13.75
N ARG A 117 -11.28 -2.48 -13.58
CA ARG A 117 -10.74 -1.59 -12.54
C ARG A 117 -11.85 -1.24 -11.55
N GLU A 118 -11.58 -1.46 -10.28
CA GLU A 118 -12.38 -0.99 -9.17
C GLU A 118 -11.75 0.32 -8.66
N THR A 119 -12.53 1.40 -8.58
CA THR A 119 -12.04 2.74 -8.19
C THR A 119 -12.77 3.31 -6.98
N LYS A 120 -13.83 2.64 -6.51
CA LYS A 120 -14.57 3.04 -5.33
C LYS A 120 -14.06 2.26 -4.13
N TYR A 121 -13.41 2.96 -3.21
CA TYR A 121 -13.02 2.38 -1.93
C TYR A 121 -14.21 2.32 -0.98
N GLY A 122 -14.30 1.26 -0.19
CA GLY A 122 -15.26 1.14 0.90
C GLY A 122 -16.09 -0.15 0.87
N PRO A 123 -17.26 -0.17 1.55
CA PRO A 123 -18.05 -1.38 1.76
C PRO A 123 -18.56 -2.06 0.47
N SER A 124 -18.57 -1.34 -0.65
CA SER A 124 -19.00 -1.86 -1.95
C SER A 124 -17.92 -2.64 -2.69
N MET A 125 -16.69 -2.70 -2.16
CA MET A 125 -15.61 -3.43 -2.79
C MET A 125 -15.91 -4.93 -2.88
N LYS A 126 -15.61 -5.53 -4.04
CA LYS A 126 -15.86 -6.97 -4.27
C LYS A 126 -14.79 -7.84 -3.58
N GLY A 127 -15.18 -9.03 -3.13
CA GLY A 127 -14.21 -10.04 -2.71
C GLY A 127 -14.77 -11.44 -2.45
N GLY A 128 -13.86 -12.32 -2.03
CA GLY A 128 -14.06 -13.76 -1.91
C GLY A 128 -14.73 -14.18 -0.59
N ARG A 129 -14.93 -15.49 -0.43
CA ARG A 129 -15.79 -16.08 0.60
C ARG A 129 -15.13 -16.28 1.99
N GLU A 130 -13.90 -15.82 2.22
CA GLU A 130 -13.09 -16.32 3.36
C GLU A 130 -12.21 -15.29 4.13
N TRP A 131 -12.33 -15.35 5.49
CA TRP A 131 -11.50 -14.85 6.63
C TRP A 131 -11.43 -13.34 7.00
N ARG A 132 -10.87 -13.08 8.22
CA ARG A 132 -11.17 -12.06 9.29
C ARG A 132 -11.25 -10.55 8.93
N PRO A 133 -11.93 -9.70 9.74
CA PRO A 133 -12.71 -10.00 10.96
C PRO A 133 -13.88 -10.95 10.70
N GLU A 134 -14.30 -11.63 11.77
CA GLU A 134 -15.12 -12.85 11.70
C GLU A 134 -16.46 -12.61 11.00
N THR A 135 -17.04 -11.42 11.16
CA THR A 135 -18.34 -11.09 10.54
C THR A 135 -18.19 -10.19 9.32
N LEU A 136 -19.14 -10.31 8.39
CA LEU A 136 -19.24 -9.40 7.25
C LEU A 136 -19.50 -7.96 7.73
N ASP A 137 -20.33 -7.78 8.74
CA ASP A 137 -20.69 -6.47 9.27
C ASP A 137 -19.47 -5.73 9.83
N ASP A 138 -18.59 -6.42 10.57
CA ASP A 138 -17.34 -5.83 11.06
C ASP A 138 -16.44 -5.39 9.90
N ARG A 139 -16.34 -6.20 8.83
CA ARG A 139 -15.56 -5.84 7.64
C ARG A 139 -16.12 -4.61 6.95
N LEU A 140 -17.44 -4.56 6.75
CA LEU A 140 -18.10 -3.41 6.13
C LEU A 140 -17.95 -2.15 7.01
N ALA A 141 -18.03 -2.27 8.33
CA ALA A 141 -17.80 -1.17 9.25
C ALA A 141 -16.36 -0.64 9.19
N MET A 142 -15.36 -1.53 9.21
CA MET A 142 -13.95 -1.15 9.05
C MET A 142 -13.71 -0.42 7.71
N LEU A 143 -14.26 -0.94 6.61
CA LEU A 143 -14.13 -0.30 5.30
C LEU A 143 -14.85 1.03 5.22
N ALA A 144 -16.00 1.18 5.89
CA ALA A 144 -16.73 2.44 5.96
C ALA A 144 -15.93 3.50 6.74
N GLU A 145 -15.27 3.10 7.83
CA GLU A 145 -14.39 3.99 8.58
C GLU A 145 -13.17 4.38 7.77
N GLU A 146 -12.48 3.40 7.20
CA GLU A 146 -11.26 3.62 6.42
C GLU A 146 -11.54 4.44 5.14
N ALA A 147 -12.72 4.29 4.53
CA ALA A 147 -13.14 5.07 3.36
C ALA A 147 -13.22 6.58 3.61
N LYS A 148 -13.37 7.03 4.87
CA LYS A 148 -13.33 8.46 5.21
C LYS A 148 -11.95 9.07 4.98
N HIS A 149 -10.90 8.25 4.94
CA HIS A 149 -9.51 8.67 4.86
C HIS A 149 -8.88 8.40 3.49
N VAL A 150 -9.41 7.46 2.71
CA VAL A 150 -8.90 7.13 1.37
C VAL A 150 -9.38 8.16 0.34
N THR A 151 -8.43 8.80 -0.35
CA THR A 151 -8.71 9.87 -1.32
C THR A 151 -8.46 9.48 -2.76
N ASP A 152 -7.55 8.53 -2.99
CA ASP A 152 -7.29 7.94 -4.30
C ASP A 152 -7.19 6.44 -4.12
N PHE A 153 -7.86 5.69 -4.98
CA PHE A 153 -7.86 4.23 -4.92
C PHE A 153 -8.13 3.66 -6.30
N PHE A 154 -7.38 2.62 -6.62
CA PHE A 154 -7.88 1.61 -7.51
C PHE A 154 -7.36 0.23 -7.15
N ALA A 155 -8.07 -0.79 -7.60
CA ALA A 155 -7.61 -2.16 -7.63
C ALA A 155 -8.00 -2.83 -8.95
N SER A 156 -7.18 -3.76 -9.42
CA SER A 156 -7.40 -4.50 -10.66
C SER A 156 -6.84 -5.92 -10.55
N ASP A 157 -7.51 -6.88 -11.19
CA ASP A 157 -7.06 -8.27 -11.28
C ASP A 157 -6.07 -8.46 -12.45
N VAL A 158 -5.12 -7.54 -12.57
CA VAL A 158 -4.01 -7.61 -13.53
C VAL A 158 -2.79 -8.19 -12.83
N ALA A 159 -2.40 -9.41 -13.23
CA ALA A 159 -1.11 -9.96 -12.81
C ALA A 159 0.03 -9.21 -13.50
N GLY A 160 1.21 -9.19 -12.89
CA GLY A 160 2.30 -8.38 -13.39
C GLY A 160 3.29 -7.95 -12.32
N TYR A 161 4.22 -7.08 -12.70
CA TYR A 161 5.28 -6.58 -11.82
C TYR A 161 5.43 -5.05 -11.93
N GLY A 162 5.87 -4.44 -10.84
CA GLY A 162 6.19 -3.02 -10.79
C GLY A 162 7.68 -2.77 -10.90
N MET A 163 8.06 -1.74 -11.64
CA MET A 163 9.40 -1.15 -11.61
C MET A 163 9.31 0.27 -11.05
N LEU A 164 10.10 0.55 -10.02
CA LEU A 164 10.22 1.88 -9.43
C LEU A 164 11.50 2.55 -9.93
N SER A 165 11.35 3.75 -10.48
CA SER A 165 12.44 4.62 -10.89
C SER A 165 12.47 5.86 -10.02
N LEU A 166 13.62 6.15 -9.42
CA LEU A 166 13.82 7.28 -8.52
C LEU A 166 14.54 8.41 -9.27
N GLY A 167 14.07 9.64 -9.07
CA GLY A 167 14.72 10.83 -9.61
C GLY A 167 16.10 11.06 -9.00
N ASN A 168 17.00 11.64 -9.78
CA ASN A 168 18.35 12.04 -9.37
C ASN A 168 18.56 13.58 -9.39
N GLY A 169 17.50 14.36 -9.66
CA GLY A 169 17.50 15.82 -9.69
C GLY A 169 16.95 16.44 -8.40
N GLU A 170 16.87 17.76 -8.30
CA GLU A 170 16.41 18.45 -7.07
C GLU A 170 14.94 18.19 -6.72
N GLU A 171 14.10 17.87 -7.71
CA GLU A 171 12.67 17.57 -7.52
C GLU A 171 12.42 16.10 -7.18
N ASP A 172 11.51 15.85 -6.24
CA ASP A 172 11.12 14.49 -5.88
C ASP A 172 10.36 13.84 -7.03
N ARG A 173 10.91 12.76 -7.58
CA ARG A 173 10.24 11.94 -8.60
C ARG A 173 10.33 10.48 -8.23
N ILE A 174 9.17 9.82 -8.16
CA ILE A 174 9.07 8.38 -7.88
C ILE A 174 8.11 7.80 -8.91
N GLU A 175 8.64 7.28 -10.00
CA GLU A 175 7.83 6.74 -11.09
C GLU A 175 7.63 5.24 -10.90
N LEU A 176 6.37 4.81 -10.78
CA LEU A 176 5.96 3.41 -10.86
C LEU A 176 5.57 3.09 -12.29
N ARG A 177 6.26 2.15 -12.92
CA ARG A 177 5.80 1.48 -14.15
C ARG A 177 5.30 0.09 -13.80
N TYR A 178 4.03 -0.19 -14.01
CA TYR A 178 3.47 -1.52 -13.83
C TYR A 178 3.34 -2.21 -15.18
N TYR A 179 3.87 -3.43 -15.29
CA TYR A 179 3.83 -4.25 -16.49
C TYR A 179 2.84 -5.38 -16.26
N ALA A 180 1.85 -5.51 -17.13
CA ALA A 180 0.90 -6.61 -17.08
C ALA A 180 1.59 -7.91 -17.55
N GLU A 181 1.40 -9.00 -16.82
CA GLU A 181 2.03 -10.30 -17.05
C GLU A 181 3.54 -10.14 -17.32
N LEU A 182 4.06 -10.74 -18.40
CA LEU A 182 5.44 -10.59 -18.87
C LEU A 182 5.55 -9.59 -20.03
N GLY A 183 4.64 -8.61 -20.09
CA GLY A 183 4.63 -7.59 -21.12
C GLY A 183 5.88 -6.71 -21.09
N THR A 184 6.33 -6.25 -22.26
CA THR A 184 7.48 -5.35 -22.40
C THR A 184 7.13 -3.87 -22.32
N GLU A 185 5.84 -3.55 -22.45
CA GLU A 185 5.31 -2.19 -22.36
C GLU A 185 4.57 -1.99 -21.03
N PRO A 186 4.70 -0.83 -20.39
CA PRO A 186 4.00 -0.54 -19.15
C PRO A 186 2.49 -0.49 -19.40
N TYR A 187 1.75 -1.28 -18.63
CA TYR A 187 0.29 -1.20 -18.52
C TYR A 187 -0.13 0.12 -17.86
N GLU A 188 0.64 0.59 -16.88
CA GLU A 188 0.37 1.85 -16.20
C GLU A 188 1.67 2.53 -15.77
N ILE A 189 1.66 3.86 -15.80
CA ILE A 189 2.73 4.70 -15.28
C ILE A 189 2.12 5.69 -14.29
N ILE A 190 2.62 5.70 -13.05
CA ILE A 190 2.13 6.56 -11.97
C ILE A 190 3.30 7.32 -11.36
N ASP A 191 3.11 8.62 -11.15
CA ASP A 191 3.99 9.42 -10.30
C ASP A 191 3.54 9.31 -8.84
N LEU A 192 4.27 8.52 -8.06
CA LEU A 192 4.00 8.32 -6.63
C LEU A 192 4.41 9.54 -5.80
N ALA A 193 5.34 10.38 -6.26
CA ALA A 193 5.72 11.59 -5.55
C ALA A 193 4.55 12.57 -5.51
N ALA A 194 3.83 12.74 -6.63
CA ALA A 194 2.61 13.54 -6.69
C ALA A 194 1.52 13.05 -5.72
N LEU A 195 1.45 11.75 -5.43
CA LEU A 195 0.51 11.20 -4.44
C LEU A 195 0.95 11.47 -2.98
N LEU A 196 2.24 11.68 -2.73
CA LEU A 196 2.75 12.07 -1.41
C LEU A 196 2.55 13.57 -1.10
N GLU A 197 2.15 14.36 -2.08
CA GLU A 197 1.83 15.77 -1.85
C GLU A 197 0.47 15.92 -1.16
N ALA A 198 0.46 16.61 -0.02
CA ALA A 198 -0.78 17.03 0.62
C ALA A 198 -1.44 18.06 -0.30
N ARG A 199 -2.63 17.76 -0.84
CA ARG A 199 -3.39 18.79 -1.56
C ARG A 199 -3.64 19.94 -0.58
N LYS A 200 -3.10 21.13 -0.89
CA LYS A 200 -3.56 22.36 -0.25
C LYS A 200 -5.04 22.50 -0.59
N ILE A 201 -5.89 22.26 0.40
CA ILE A 201 -7.29 22.66 0.31
C ILE A 201 -7.26 24.19 0.41
N SER A 202 -7.38 24.85 -0.74
CA SER A 202 -7.64 26.29 -0.82
C SER A 202 -9.05 26.61 -0.37
#